data_AF-A0A6A3GCT7-F1
#
_entry.id   AF-A0A6A3GCT7-F1
#
_cell.length_a   1.000
_cell.length_b   1.000
_cell.length_c   1.000
_cell.angle_alpha   90.00
_cell.angle_beta   90.00
_cell.angle_gamma   90.00
#
_symmetry.space_group_name_H-M   'P 1'
#
loop_
_entity.id
_entity.type
_entity.pdbx_description
1 polymer ?
#
loop_
_entity_poly.entity_id
_entity_poly.type
_entity_poly.pdbx_seq_one_letter_code
_entity_poly.pdbx_strand_id
1 'polypeptide(L)'
;MGVMRPDLAMRNIIPVVMTGVLGIYAPIVAVIIQGSIDPPNGNAPNGLTAGMAIGVVGDAGVRAVNQQEKLFVKMTLILIFAEALGLYGLIVALILSQKTSDCPSE
;
A
#
# COMPACT_ATOMS: atom_id res chain seq x y z
N MET A 1 -12.60 13.77 -12.55
CA MET A 1 -11.49 14.59 -13.08
C MET A 1 -11.38 14.55 -14.59
N GLY A 2 -11.44 13.38 -15.24
CA GLY A 2 -11.24 13.28 -16.70
C GLY A 2 -12.25 14.00 -17.60
N VAL A 3 -13.46 14.32 -17.11
CA VAL A 3 -14.51 14.97 -17.93
C VAL A 3 -14.44 16.51 -17.89
N MET A 4 -14.07 17.09 -16.74
CA MET A 4 -14.09 18.57 -16.56
C MET A 4 -12.77 19.23 -16.99
N ARG A 5 -11.62 18.55 -16.83
CA ARG A 5 -10.30 19.04 -17.22
C ARG A 5 -9.43 17.87 -17.71
N PRO A 6 -9.56 17.46 -18.98
CA PRO A 6 -8.87 16.28 -19.52
C PRO A 6 -7.34 16.43 -19.52
N ASP A 7 -6.81 17.64 -19.68
CA ASP A 7 -5.36 17.92 -19.63
C ASP A 7 -4.70 17.51 -18.30
N LEU A 8 -5.44 17.55 -17.18
CA LEU A 8 -4.92 17.17 -15.86
C LEU A 8 -5.07 15.66 -15.58
N ALA A 9 -5.80 14.93 -16.43
CA ALA A 9 -6.08 13.51 -16.20
C ALA A 9 -4.83 12.64 -16.27
N MET A 10 -3.96 12.87 -17.27
CA MET A 10 -2.70 12.14 -17.39
C MET A 10 -1.75 12.42 -16.22
N ARG A 11 -1.72 13.67 -15.73
CA ARG A 11 -0.82 14.05 -14.63
C ARG A 11 -1.28 13.46 -13.29
N ASN A 12 -2.59 13.39 -13.06
CA ASN A 12 -3.19 12.82 -11.85
C ASN A 12 -3.25 11.29 -11.83
N ILE A 13 -2.84 10.60 -12.90
CA ILE A 13 -2.72 9.13 -12.90
C ILE A 13 -1.51 8.65 -12.07
N ILE A 14 -0.42 9.42 -12.03
CA ILE A 14 0.82 9.02 -11.35
C ILE A 14 0.59 8.67 -9.87
N PRO A 15 -0.11 9.50 -9.07
CA PRO A 15 -0.42 9.17 -7.67
C PRO A 15 -1.34 7.96 -7.48
N VAL A 16 -2.26 7.73 -8.43
CA VAL A 16 -3.18 6.59 -8.41
C VAL A 16 -2.42 5.29 -8.58
N VAL A 17 -1.47 5.25 -9.52
CA VAL A 17 -0.61 4.09 -9.75
C VAL A 17 0.26 3.81 -8.52
N MET A 18 0.86 4.83 -7.89
CA MET A 18 1.68 4.66 -6.68
C MET A 18 0.88 4.09 -5.50
N THR A 19 -0.39 4.50 -5.37
CA THR A 19 -1.30 3.93 -4.35
C THR A 19 -1.62 2.46 -4.63
N GLY A 20 -1.75 2.09 -5.92
CA GLY A 20 -1.97 0.70 -6.33
C GLY A 20 -0.80 -0.23 -5.98
N VAL A 21 0.44 0.25 -6.12
CA VAL A 21 1.65 -0.52 -5.80
C VAL A 21 1.80 -0.75 -4.28
N LEU A 22 1.46 0.23 -3.45
CA LEU A 22 1.43 0.02 -1.99
C LEU A 22 0.36 -1.00 -1.57
N GLY A 23 -0.77 -1.02 -2.26
CA GLY A 23 -1.86 -1.96 -2.02
C GLY A 23 -1.49 -3.43 -2.25
N ILE A 24 -0.50 -3.72 -3.11
CA ILE A 24 -0.04 -5.10 -3.34
C ILE A 24 0.96 -5.59 -2.29
N TYR A 25 1.70 -4.71 -1.61
CA TYR A 25 2.70 -5.14 -0.63
C TYR A 25 2.08 -5.80 0.60
N ALA A 26 0.94 -5.30 1.09
CA ALA A 26 0.27 -5.85 2.26
C ALA A 26 -0.26 -7.30 2.07
N PRO A 27 -0.97 -7.65 0.99
CA PRO A 27 -1.40 -9.03 0.75
C PRO A 27 -0.23 -9.98 0.44
N ILE A 28 0.84 -9.51 -0.21
CA ILE A 28 2.05 -10.34 -0.43
C ILE A 28 2.65 -10.78 0.91
N VAL A 29 2.81 -9.86 1.87
CA VAL A 29 3.29 -10.19 3.22
C VAL A 29 2.34 -11.16 3.93
N ALA A 30 1.02 -10.94 3.84
CA ALA A 30 0.03 -11.80 4.48
C ALA A 30 0.10 -13.25 3.97
N VAL A 31 0.28 -13.45 2.66
CA VAL A 31 0.38 -14.79 2.06
C VAL A 31 1.69 -15.48 2.46
N ILE A 32 2.81 -14.75 2.49
CA ILE A 32 4.12 -15.31 2.87
C ILE A 32 4.11 -15.81 4.31
N ILE A 33 3.52 -15.04 5.23
CA ILE A 33 3.43 -15.40 6.64
C ILE A 33 2.43 -16.56 6.84
N GLN A 34 1.29 -16.54 6.14
CA GLN A 34 0.29 -17.62 6.20
C GLN A 34 0.83 -18.96 5.66
N GLY A 35 1.69 -18.94 4.64
CA GLY A 35 2.37 -20.15 4.15
C GLY A 35 3.41 -20.71 5.12
N SER A 36 3.79 -19.95 6.16
CA SER A 36 4.80 -20.33 7.15
C SER A 36 4.20 -20.72 8.52
N ILE A 37 2.90 -20.53 8.74
CA ILE A 37 2.21 -20.77 10.02
C ILE A 37 0.94 -21.56 9.72
N ASP A 38 0.85 -22.81 10.20
CA ASP A 38 -0.42 -23.55 10.26
C ASP A 38 -1.29 -22.98 11.40
N PRO A 39 -2.43 -22.33 11.12
CA PRO A 39 -3.24 -21.72 12.18
C PRO A 39 -4.13 -22.78 12.87
N PRO A 40 -4.14 -22.86 14.21
CA PRO A 40 -5.09 -23.71 14.93
C PRO A 40 -6.54 -23.17 14.87
N ASN A 41 -6.76 -21.90 14.50
CA ASN A 41 -8.08 -21.29 14.31
C ASN A 41 -8.01 -20.23 13.18
N GLY A 42 -8.69 -20.48 12.05
CA GLY A 42 -8.53 -19.78 10.77
C GLY A 42 -8.98 -18.32 10.67
N ASN A 43 -8.42 -17.42 11.48
CA ASN A 43 -8.57 -15.98 11.29
C ASN A 43 -7.35 -15.42 10.54
N ALA A 44 -7.55 -15.05 9.28
CA ALA A 44 -6.55 -14.40 8.45
C ALA A 44 -6.15 -13.04 9.05
N PRO A 45 -4.86 -12.65 9.03
CA PRO A 45 -4.43 -11.35 9.52
C PRO A 45 -5.01 -10.24 8.63
N ASN A 46 -5.44 -9.15 9.27
CA ASN A 46 -6.08 -7.97 8.68
C ASN A 46 -5.17 -7.15 7.72
N GLY A 47 -4.52 -7.77 6.74
CA GLY A 47 -3.65 -7.09 5.77
C GLY A 47 -4.38 -6.12 4.84
N LEU A 48 -5.71 -6.21 4.76
CA LEU A 48 -6.54 -5.38 3.88
C LEU A 48 -6.65 -3.91 4.34
N THR A 49 -6.45 -3.63 5.64
CA THR A 49 -6.67 -2.28 6.20
C THR A 49 -5.64 -1.24 5.75
N ALA A 50 -4.40 -1.65 5.44
CA ALA A 50 -3.35 -0.72 5.04
C ALA A 50 -3.54 -0.16 3.62
N GLY A 51 -3.89 -1.03 2.65
CA GLY A 51 -4.18 -0.60 1.27
C GLY A 51 -5.42 0.29 1.17
N MET A 52 -6.41 0.06 2.03
CA MET A 52 -7.63 0.87 2.07
C MET A 52 -7.38 2.29 2.60
N ALA A 53 -6.53 2.46 3.61
CA ALA A 53 -6.18 3.78 4.14
C ALA A 53 -5.49 4.67 3.09
N ILE A 54 -4.56 4.11 2.31
CA ILE A 54 -3.82 4.87 1.28
C ILE A 54 -4.73 5.14 0.07
N GLY A 55 -5.60 4.21 -0.32
CA GLY A 55 -6.63 4.42 -1.34
C GLY A 55 -7.51 5.64 -1.05
N VAL A 56 -7.94 5.81 0.20
CA VAL A 56 -8.74 6.96 0.64
C VAL A 56 -7.94 8.27 0.60
N VAL A 57 -6.68 8.25 1.05
CA VAL A 57 -5.79 9.43 0.97
C VAL A 57 -5.50 9.82 -0.48
N GLY A 58 -5.34 8.84 -1.37
CA GLY A 58 -5.13 9.04 -2.81
C GLY A 58 -6.35 9.68 -3.50
N ASP A 59 -7.57 9.21 -3.22
CA ASP A 59 -8.80 9.79 -3.78
C ASP A 59 -9.01 11.24 -3.30
N ALA A 60 -8.84 11.49 -2.00
CA ALA A 60 -8.94 12.84 -1.43
C ALA A 60 -7.88 13.79 -2.00
N GLY A 61 -6.65 13.28 -2.19
CA GLY A 61 -5.54 14.03 -2.74
C GLY A 61 -5.75 14.45 -4.19
N VAL A 62 -6.19 13.53 -5.05
CA VAL A 62 -6.50 13.85 -6.46
C VAL A 62 -7.63 14.90 -6.56
N ARG A 63 -8.60 14.85 -5.64
CA ARG A 63 -9.66 15.87 -5.54
C ARG A 63 -9.12 17.26 -5.16
N ALA A 64 -8.18 17.32 -4.22
CA ALA A 64 -7.54 18.57 -3.80
C ALA A 64 -6.64 19.18 -4.89
N VAL A 65 -5.94 18.35 -5.67
CA VAL A 65 -5.09 18.83 -6.79
C VAL A 65 -5.91 19.53 -7.88
N ASN A 66 -7.18 19.17 -8.06
CA ASN A 66 -8.04 19.86 -9.02
C ASN A 66 -8.47 21.26 -8.57
N GLN A 67 -8.44 21.55 -7.27
CA GLN A 67 -8.66 22.92 -6.77
C GLN A 67 -7.40 23.78 -6.89
N GLN A 68 -6.22 23.19 -6.70
CA GLN A 68 -4.93 23.88 -6.87
C GLN A 68 -3.87 22.94 -7.44
N GLU A 69 -3.44 23.20 -8.68
CA GLU A 69 -2.44 22.37 -9.38
C GLU A 69 -1.06 22.38 -8.70
N LYS A 70 -0.75 23.44 -7.92
CA LYS A 70 0.49 23.55 -7.13
C LYS A 70 0.58 22.50 -6.00
N LEU A 71 -0.54 21.86 -5.64
CA LEU A 71 -0.58 20.84 -4.60
C LEU A 71 -0.08 19.47 -5.08
N PHE A 72 0.02 19.26 -6.41
CA PHE A 72 0.42 17.99 -7.02
C PHE A 72 1.78 17.50 -6.50
N VAL A 73 2.79 18.37 -6.50
CA VAL A 73 4.15 18.00 -6.07
C VAL A 73 4.19 17.66 -4.58
N LYS A 74 3.45 18.41 -3.74
CA LYS A 74 3.39 18.16 -2.29
C LYS A 74 2.75 16.81 -1.98
N MET A 75 1.68 16.46 -2.68
CA MET A 75 1.01 15.17 -2.52
C MET A 75 1.88 14.00 -2.97
N THR A 76 2.54 14.12 -4.14
CA THR A 76 3.43 13.08 -4.64
C THR A 76 4.60 12.83 -3.69
N LEU A 77 5.16 13.89 -3.08
CA LEU A 77 6.22 13.75 -2.07
C LEU A 77 5.77 12.95 -0.85
N ILE A 78 4.55 13.19 -0.35
CA ILE A 78 3.99 12.44 0.79
C ILE A 78 3.80 10.97 0.43
N LEU A 79 3.30 10.68 -0.78
CA LEU A 79 3.08 9.31 -1.25
C LEU A 79 4.39 8.53 -1.41
N ILE A 80 5.46 9.17 -1.88
CA ILE A 80 6.79 8.53 -1.98
C ILE A 80 7.33 8.13 -0.60
N PHE A 81 7.20 8.99 0.42
CA PHE A 81 7.61 8.62 1.77
C PHE A 81 6.76 7.51 2.37
N ALA A 82 5.45 7.52 2.11
CA ALA A 82 4.57 6.42 2.50
C ALA A 82 4.96 5.10 1.81
N GLU A 83 5.39 5.16 0.54
CA GLU A 83 5.84 4.00 -0.23
C GLU A 83 7.13 3.39 0.33
N ALA A 84 8.09 4.23 0.71
CA ALA A 84 9.30 3.76 1.38
C ALA A 84 8.98 2.97 2.66
N LEU A 85 8.03 3.45 3.48
CA LEU A 85 7.58 2.75 4.69
C LEU A 85 6.95 1.38 4.37
N GLY A 86 6.15 1.29 3.30
CA GLY A 86 5.58 0.03 2.84
C GLY A 86 6.63 -0.97 2.35
N LEU A 87 7.61 -0.50 1.58
CA LEU A 87 8.73 -1.31 1.10
C LEU A 87 9.60 -1.83 2.24
N TYR A 88 9.90 -0.99 3.24
CA TYR A 88 10.63 -1.45 4.43
C TYR A 88 9.87 -2.56 5.16
N GLY A 89 8.54 -2.44 5.31
CA GLY A 89 7.71 -3.48 5.90
C GLY A 89 7.77 -4.82 5.16
N LEU A 90 7.71 -4.79 3.82
CA LEU A 90 7.85 -5.98 2.96
C LEU A 90 9.22 -6.66 3.16
N ILE A 91 10.30 -5.88 3.14
CA ILE A 91 11.66 -6.40 3.28
C ILE A 91 11.84 -7.06 4.65
N VAL A 92 11.38 -6.43 5.73
CA VAL A 92 11.45 -7.00 7.08
C VAL A 92 10.64 -8.29 7.16
N ALA A 93 9.44 -8.33 6.61
CA ALA A 93 8.62 -9.53 6.58
C ALA A 93 9.28 -10.69 5.81
N LEU A 94 9.94 -10.41 4.68
CA LEU A 94 10.69 -11.41 3.90
C LEU A 94 11.88 -11.97 4.69
N ILE A 95 12.66 -11.10 5.35
CA ILE A 95 13.79 -11.53 6.17
C ILE A 95 13.31 -12.40 7.35
N LEU A 96 12.19 -12.05 7.97
CA LEU A 96 11.61 -12.83 9.06
C LEU A 96 11.06 -14.17 8.59
N SER A 97 10.40 -14.23 7.42
CA SER A 97 9.90 -15.48 6.84
C SER A 97 11.03 -16.47 6.49
N GLN A 98 12.21 -15.98 6.14
CA GLN A 98 13.39 -16.82 5.91
C GLN A 98 13.97 -17.41 7.20
N LYS A 99 13.59 -16.92 8.39
CA LYS A 99 13.90 -17.56 9.67
C LYS A 99 12.76 -18.51 10.06
N THR A 100 12.86 -19.76 9.65
CA THR A 100 12.02 -20.87 10.15
C THR A 100 12.06 -20.88 11.67
N SER A 101 10.90 -20.69 12.29
CA SER A 101 10.71 -20.96 13.71
C SER A 101 10.17 -22.38 13.82
N ASP A 102 11.06 -23.35 14.08
CA ASP A 102 10.64 -24.69 14.47
C ASP A 102 9.90 -24.57 15.82
N CYS A 103 8.57 -24.70 15.79
CA CYS A 103 7.79 -24.75 17.01
C CYS A 103 7.84 -26.21 17.52
N PRO A 104 8.39 -26.49 18.71
CA PRO A 104 8.30 -27.82 19.28
C PRO A 104 6.81 -28.10 19.54
N SER A 105 6.31 -29.17 18.93
CA SER A 105 4.97 -29.69 19.17
C SER A 105 4.99 -30.44 20.51
N GLU A 106 4.42 -29.81 21.54
CA GLU A 106 3.81 -30.55 22.66
C GLU A 106 2.31 -30.72 22.40
#